data_AF-A0A7V8WXC3-F1
#
_entry.id   AF-A0A7V8WXC3-F1
#
_cell.length_a   1.000
_cell.length_b   1.000
_cell.length_c   1.000
_cell.angle_alpha   90.00
_cell.angle_beta   90.00
_cell.angle_gamma   90.00
#
_symmetry.space_group_name_H-M   'P 1'
#
loop_
_entity.id
_entity.type
_entity.pdbx_description
1 polymer ?
#
loop_
_entity_poly.entity_id
_entity_poly.type
_entity_poly.pdbx_seq_one_letter_code
_entity_poly.pdbx_strand_id
1 'polypeptide(L)'
;MSRYFKAVRSDGRNFHNGSVLYEPGWTYTVTGRDHRPALLCSDTVIHASKSPAETLIGGSWPCRLFEVDGEPVVSDHRKSGFREFTVVREVPAWWALGPNGREVEWLLGKIADATPDEVRQLEAAWGAAWDAAWDAAWEAAWDATWEAARGAARGAARGAARDAAWEAALGLTVRDLISADQHDVLTGPFRSVFGDPPKFRGGGYPEWQS
;
A
#
# COMPACT_ATOMS: atom_id res chain seq x y z
N MET A 1 14.61 5.31 -23.25
CA MET A 1 14.56 6.40 -22.26
C MET A 1 13.92 5.85 -21.00
N SER A 2 14.62 5.95 -19.88
CA SER A 2 14.08 5.56 -18.57
C SER A 2 13.14 6.66 -18.09
N ARG A 3 11.91 6.31 -17.71
CA ARG A 3 10.93 7.27 -17.19
C ARG A 3 11.12 7.44 -15.69
N TYR A 4 11.08 8.69 -15.22
CA TYR A 4 11.13 9.03 -13.81
C TYR A 4 9.92 9.87 -13.42
N PHE A 5 9.64 9.90 -12.12
CA PHE A 5 8.48 10.54 -11.55
C PHE A 5 8.86 11.44 -10.38
N LYS A 6 8.21 12.60 -10.34
CA LYS A 6 8.40 13.61 -9.30
C LYS A 6 7.06 13.93 -8.66
N ALA A 7 6.88 13.56 -7.40
CA ALA A 7 5.78 14.08 -6.59
C ALA A 7 6.15 15.43 -5.97
N VAL A 8 5.17 16.31 -5.90
CA VAL A 8 5.23 17.62 -5.27
C VAL A 8 3.95 17.87 -4.47
N ARG A 9 3.92 18.93 -3.67
CA ARG A 9 2.74 19.35 -2.92
C ARG A 9 1.57 19.66 -3.86
N SER A 10 0.36 19.67 -3.32
CA SER A 10 -0.86 20.02 -4.07
C SER A 10 -0.80 21.41 -4.72
N ASP A 11 -0.03 22.35 -4.15
CA ASP A 11 0.23 23.68 -4.74
C ASP A 11 1.31 23.69 -5.86
N GLY A 12 1.87 22.53 -6.21
CA GLY A 12 2.91 22.37 -7.22
C GLY A 12 4.34 22.56 -6.71
N ARG A 13 4.55 22.89 -5.43
CA ARG A 13 5.89 23.18 -4.89
C ARG A 13 6.57 21.95 -4.28
N ASN A 14 7.90 21.92 -4.27
CA ASN A 14 8.68 20.82 -3.67
C ASN A 14 8.30 20.54 -2.20
N PHE A 15 8.40 19.26 -1.80
CA PHE A 15 8.14 18.87 -0.41
C PHE A 15 9.15 19.43 0.59
N HIS A 16 10.42 19.57 0.19
CA HIS A 16 11.53 19.90 1.09
C HIS A 16 11.32 21.21 1.87
N ASN A 17 10.97 22.29 1.17
CA ASN A 17 10.79 23.61 1.78
C ASN A 17 9.71 24.46 1.09
N GLY A 18 9.09 23.97 0.02
CA GLY A 18 8.08 24.71 -0.75
C GLY A 18 8.64 25.90 -1.54
N SER A 19 9.93 25.94 -1.86
CA SER A 19 10.54 27.07 -2.58
C SER A 19 10.55 26.92 -4.12
N VAL A 20 10.39 25.70 -4.64
CA VAL A 20 10.50 25.43 -6.09
C VAL A 20 9.16 24.96 -6.62
N LEU A 21 8.58 25.70 -7.58
CA LEU A 21 7.35 25.35 -8.30
C LEU A 21 7.68 24.52 -9.54
N TYR A 22 7.02 23.37 -9.69
CA TYR A 22 7.18 22.48 -10.85
C TYR A 22 6.03 22.63 -11.84
N GLU A 23 6.38 22.81 -13.11
CA GLU A 23 5.45 22.97 -14.23
C GLU A 23 5.90 22.16 -15.45
N PRO A 24 4.97 21.53 -16.19
CA PRO A 24 5.28 20.86 -17.45
C PRO A 24 5.98 21.79 -18.46
N GLY A 25 6.94 21.24 -19.20
CA GLY A 25 7.74 21.94 -20.20
C GLY A 25 8.97 22.66 -19.64
N TRP A 26 9.14 22.73 -18.32
CA TRP A 26 10.29 23.40 -17.71
C TRP A 26 11.42 22.43 -17.35
N THR A 27 12.65 22.88 -17.57
CA THR A 27 13.87 22.23 -17.13
C THR A 27 14.35 22.84 -15.83
N TYR A 28 14.67 21.98 -14.85
CA TYR A 28 15.09 22.37 -13.52
C TYR A 28 16.52 21.90 -13.26
N THR A 29 17.40 22.83 -12.93
CA THR A 29 18.82 22.59 -12.74
C THR A 29 19.24 22.93 -11.31
N VAL A 30 20.09 22.10 -10.69
CA VAL A 30 20.75 22.45 -9.44
C VAL A 30 21.85 23.46 -9.73
N THR A 31 21.68 24.70 -9.28
CA THR A 31 22.65 25.77 -9.52
C THR A 31 23.68 25.88 -8.39
N GLY A 32 24.96 26.03 -8.74
CA GLY A 32 26.02 26.44 -7.81
C GLY A 32 26.49 25.36 -6.83
N ARG A 33 26.20 24.09 -7.13
CA ARG A 33 26.59 22.93 -6.28
C ARG A 33 27.34 21.85 -7.08
N ASP A 34 27.72 22.18 -8.31
CA ASP A 34 28.18 21.25 -9.34
C ASP A 34 29.52 20.63 -8.95
N HIS A 35 30.33 21.40 -8.22
CA HIS A 35 31.64 21.01 -7.70
C HIS A 35 31.57 20.06 -6.49
N ARG A 36 30.38 19.91 -5.86
CA ARG A 36 30.17 19.03 -4.72
C ARG A 36 29.76 17.64 -5.19
N PRO A 37 30.10 16.55 -4.48
CA PRO A 37 29.66 15.21 -4.84
C PRO A 37 28.13 15.12 -4.88
N ALA A 38 27.61 14.39 -5.87
CA ALA A 38 26.19 14.08 -5.97
C ALA A 38 25.82 13.05 -4.90
N LEU A 39 25.04 13.47 -3.91
CA LEU A 39 24.63 12.62 -2.79
C LEU A 39 23.11 12.61 -2.70
N LEU A 40 22.53 11.41 -2.65
CA LEU A 40 21.10 11.26 -2.39
C LEU A 40 20.76 11.85 -1.01
N CYS A 41 19.53 12.35 -0.89
CA CYS A 41 19.04 13.10 0.28
C CYS A 41 19.82 14.37 0.64
N SER A 42 20.64 14.91 -0.27
CA SER A 42 21.32 16.18 -0.08
C SER A 42 20.73 17.27 -0.98
N ASP A 43 21.23 18.50 -0.81
CA ASP A 43 20.88 19.64 -1.64
C ASP A 43 21.64 19.66 -2.98
N THR A 44 22.55 18.71 -3.25
CA THR A 44 23.35 18.68 -4.48
C THR A 44 22.62 18.06 -5.68
N VAL A 45 21.44 17.47 -5.47
CA VAL A 45 20.64 16.82 -6.50
C VAL A 45 19.14 17.08 -6.31
N ILE A 46 18.38 17.03 -7.41
CA ILE A 46 16.91 16.95 -7.38
C ILE A 46 16.51 15.48 -7.48
N HIS A 47 15.60 15.04 -6.61
CA HIS A 47 15.20 13.63 -6.56
C HIS A 47 13.97 13.35 -7.44
N ALA A 48 14.00 12.23 -8.18
CA ALA A 48 12.85 11.59 -8.82
C ALA A 48 12.97 10.06 -8.67
N SER A 49 11.90 9.30 -8.91
CA SER A 49 11.92 7.83 -8.81
C SER A 49 11.46 7.17 -10.11
N LYS A 50 11.95 5.96 -10.40
CA LYS A 50 11.43 5.12 -11.50
C LYS A 50 10.02 4.61 -11.21
N SER A 51 9.68 4.44 -9.93
CA SER A 51 8.36 4.02 -9.47
C SER A 51 7.58 5.22 -8.94
N PRO A 52 6.39 5.53 -9.49
CA PRO A 52 5.50 6.54 -8.93
C PRO A 52 5.21 6.33 -7.45
N ALA A 53 5.03 5.07 -7.01
CA ALA A 53 4.69 4.73 -5.63
C ALA A 53 5.78 5.10 -4.60
N GLU A 54 7.04 5.22 -5.05
CA GLU A 54 8.16 5.57 -4.19
C GLU A 54 8.37 7.09 -4.07
N THR A 55 7.64 7.89 -4.86
CA THR A 55 7.80 9.36 -4.87
C THR A 55 7.28 10.03 -3.61
N LEU A 56 6.42 9.37 -2.83
CA LEU A 56 5.92 9.87 -1.55
C LEU A 56 6.79 9.48 -0.35
N ILE A 57 7.91 8.78 -0.55
CA ILE A 57 8.88 8.55 0.52
C ILE A 57 9.53 9.90 0.88
N GLY A 58 9.11 10.48 2.01
CA GLY A 58 9.48 11.84 2.41
C GLY A 58 8.58 12.95 1.82
N GLY A 59 7.44 12.57 1.21
CA GLY A 59 6.38 13.46 0.78
C GLY A 59 5.07 13.20 1.52
N SER A 60 3.99 13.83 1.07
CA SER A 60 2.65 13.64 1.65
C SER A 60 1.57 13.67 0.57
N TRP A 61 0.49 12.93 0.81
CA TRP A 61 -0.78 13.07 0.09
C TRP A 61 -1.63 14.17 0.74
N PRO A 62 -2.43 14.96 -0.02
CA PRO A 62 -2.54 14.98 -1.47
C PRO A 62 -1.30 15.60 -2.14
N CYS A 63 -1.01 15.13 -3.34
CA CYS A 63 0.16 15.56 -4.12
C CYS A 63 -0.21 15.83 -5.57
N ARG A 64 0.66 16.53 -6.30
CA ARG A 64 0.71 16.48 -7.76
C ARG A 64 1.87 15.58 -8.18
N LEU A 65 1.72 14.90 -9.30
CA LEU A 65 2.71 13.95 -9.78
C LEU A 65 3.07 14.25 -11.23
N PHE A 66 4.36 14.28 -11.52
CA PHE A 66 4.87 14.54 -12.87
C PHE A 66 5.75 13.42 -13.38
N GLU A 67 5.68 13.17 -14.68
CA GLU A 67 6.72 12.44 -15.42
C GLU A 67 7.84 13.41 -15.76
N VAL A 68 9.08 13.00 -15.51
CA VAL A 68 10.29 13.80 -15.76
C VAL A 68 11.29 13.02 -16.59
N ASP A 69 12.07 13.74 -17.39
CA ASP A 69 13.12 13.21 -18.25
C ASP A 69 14.45 13.87 -17.95
N GLY A 70 15.50 13.06 -17.88
CA GLY A 70 16.85 13.49 -17.51
C GLY A 70 17.75 12.31 -17.23
N GLU A 71 19.05 12.58 -17.09
CA GLU A 71 20.05 11.56 -16.76
C GLU A 71 20.43 11.65 -15.27
N PRO A 72 20.21 10.60 -14.46
CA PRO A 72 20.57 10.65 -13.06
C PRO A 72 22.08 10.57 -12.87
N VAL A 73 22.59 11.36 -11.94
CA VAL A 73 24.02 11.35 -11.58
C VAL A 73 24.33 10.44 -10.39
N VAL A 74 23.30 10.01 -9.67
CA VAL A 74 23.38 9.07 -8.55
C VAL A 74 22.04 8.36 -8.43
N SER A 75 22.01 7.06 -8.12
CA SER A 75 20.77 6.31 -7.94
C SER A 75 20.93 5.24 -6.86
N ASP A 76 19.85 4.95 -6.14
CA ASP A 76 19.69 3.73 -5.35
C ASP A 76 18.47 2.93 -5.87
N HIS A 77 18.02 1.93 -5.12
CA HIS A 77 16.89 1.09 -5.51
C HIS A 77 15.52 1.78 -5.46
N ARG A 78 15.41 3.02 -4.94
CA ARG A 78 14.15 3.77 -4.76
C ARG A 78 14.13 5.13 -5.42
N LYS A 79 15.27 5.80 -5.50
CA LYS A 79 15.37 7.20 -5.93
C LYS A 79 16.64 7.44 -6.73
N SER A 80 16.49 8.36 -7.66
CA SER A 80 17.54 8.86 -8.53
C SER A 80 17.71 10.36 -8.29
N GLY A 81 18.95 10.79 -8.17
CA GLY A 81 19.36 12.18 -8.03
C GLY A 81 19.82 12.73 -9.38
N PHE A 82 19.29 13.89 -9.75
CA PHE A 82 19.54 14.58 -11.00
C PHE A 82 20.22 15.93 -10.73
N ARG A 83 21.15 16.32 -11.61
CA ARG A 83 21.59 17.72 -11.69
C ARG A 83 20.59 18.56 -12.46
N GLU A 84 19.96 17.93 -13.44
CA GLU A 84 18.97 18.54 -14.29
C GLU A 84 17.93 17.51 -14.71
N PHE A 85 16.66 17.89 -14.74
CA PHE A 85 15.63 17.16 -15.46
C PHE A 85 14.58 18.13 -16.02
N THR A 86 13.88 17.68 -17.05
CA THR A 86 12.73 18.38 -17.63
C THR A 86 11.44 17.73 -17.17
N VAL A 87 10.47 18.53 -16.74
CA VAL A 87 9.12 18.05 -16.44
C VAL A 87 8.39 17.85 -17.76
N VAL A 88 8.06 16.60 -18.09
CA VAL A 88 7.42 16.26 -19.37
C VAL A 88 5.94 16.58 -19.34
N ARG A 89 5.23 16.09 -18.32
CA ARG A 89 3.78 16.23 -18.17
C ARG A 89 3.33 15.91 -16.76
N GLU A 90 2.14 16.38 -16.43
CA GLU A 90 1.40 15.91 -15.25
C GLU A 90 0.77 14.54 -15.53
N VAL A 91 0.84 13.66 -14.55
CA VAL A 91 0.24 12.33 -14.55
C VAL A 91 -0.79 12.24 -13.42
N PRO A 92 -1.73 11.29 -13.46
CA PRO A 92 -2.68 11.13 -12.37
C PRO A 92 -1.97 10.92 -11.02
N ALA A 93 -2.30 11.74 -10.03
CA ALA A 93 -1.64 11.74 -8.73
C ALA A 93 -1.77 10.40 -7.99
N TRP A 94 -2.89 9.69 -8.17
CA TRP A 94 -3.12 8.37 -7.58
C TRP A 94 -2.09 7.32 -8.00
N TRP A 95 -1.30 7.53 -9.06
CA TRP A 95 -0.16 6.65 -9.37
C TRP A 95 0.87 6.63 -8.22
N ALA A 96 0.97 7.71 -7.44
CA ALA A 96 1.83 7.76 -6.27
C ALA A 96 1.36 6.85 -5.12
N LEU A 97 0.12 6.35 -5.18
CA LEU A 97 -0.47 5.45 -4.18
C LEU A 97 -0.35 3.97 -4.58
N GLY A 98 0.32 3.67 -5.70
CA GLY A 98 0.56 2.30 -6.16
C GLY A 98 -0.57 1.72 -7.03
N PRO A 99 -0.53 0.40 -7.29
CA PRO A 99 -1.43 -0.28 -8.24
C PRO A 99 -2.93 -0.10 -7.95
N ASN A 100 -3.31 -0.09 -6.67
CA ASN A 100 -4.68 0.16 -6.20
C ASN A 100 -4.93 1.65 -5.90
N GLY A 101 -4.16 2.53 -6.52
CA GLY A 101 -4.09 3.93 -6.11
C GLY A 101 -5.41 4.68 -6.27
N ARG A 102 -6.28 4.29 -7.21
CA ARG A 102 -7.60 4.91 -7.37
C ARG A 102 -8.54 4.57 -6.22
N GLU A 103 -8.49 3.32 -5.79
CA GLU A 103 -9.26 2.84 -4.64
C GLU A 103 -8.77 3.51 -3.36
N VAL A 104 -7.46 3.66 -3.20
CA VAL A 104 -6.86 4.37 -2.06
C VAL A 104 -7.20 5.87 -2.10
N GLU A 105 -7.07 6.54 -3.26
CA GLU A 105 -7.45 7.95 -3.43
C GLU A 105 -8.92 8.18 -3.08
N TRP A 106 -9.81 7.31 -3.58
CA TRP A 106 -11.23 7.37 -3.27
C TRP A 106 -11.49 7.21 -1.76
N LEU A 107 -10.87 6.23 -1.12
CA LEU A 107 -11.04 5.99 0.32
C LEU A 107 -10.50 7.16 1.15
N LEU A 108 -9.33 7.69 0.80
CA LEU A 108 -8.75 8.85 1.47
C LEU A 108 -9.64 10.09 1.31
N GLY A 109 -10.26 10.29 0.15
CA GLY A 109 -11.26 11.34 -0.06
C GLY A 109 -12.48 11.16 0.85
N LYS A 110 -13.02 9.93 0.94
CA LYS A 110 -14.13 9.62 1.83
C LYS A 110 -13.81 9.87 3.31
N ILE A 111 -12.60 9.52 3.74
CA ILE A 111 -12.15 9.78 5.12
C ILE A 111 -11.99 11.28 5.37
N ALA A 112 -11.44 12.02 4.41
CA ALA A 112 -11.26 13.47 4.54
C ALA A 112 -12.58 14.23 4.62
N ASP A 113 -13.61 13.76 3.91
CA ASP A 113 -14.95 14.35 3.88
C ASP A 113 -15.91 13.75 4.94
N ALA A 114 -15.45 12.80 5.75
CA ALA A 114 -16.30 12.06 6.68
C ALA A 114 -16.89 12.99 7.75
N THR A 115 -18.21 12.90 7.92
CA THR A 115 -18.93 13.58 8.99
C THR A 115 -18.68 12.88 10.34
N PRO A 116 -18.87 13.58 11.48
CA PRO A 116 -18.77 12.94 12.79
C PRO A 116 -19.72 11.73 12.98
N ASP A 117 -20.89 11.75 12.32
CA ASP A 117 -21.82 10.61 12.33
C ASP A 117 -21.28 9.42 11.54
N GLU A 118 -20.70 9.64 10.37
CA GLU A 118 -20.07 8.57 9.57
C GLU A 118 -18.85 7.98 10.29
N VAL A 119 -18.07 8.81 11.01
CA VAL A 119 -16.97 8.33 11.86
C VAL A 119 -17.49 7.43 12.99
N ARG A 120 -18.56 7.82 13.68
CA ARG A 120 -19.20 6.99 14.72
C ARG A 120 -19.75 5.68 14.16
N GLN A 121 -20.35 5.73 12.97
CA GLN A 121 -20.84 4.53 12.30
C GLN A 121 -19.70 3.59 11.91
N LEU A 122 -18.56 4.12 11.46
CA LEU A 122 -17.37 3.33 11.16
C LEU A 122 -16.81 2.66 12.41
N GLU A 123 -16.73 3.39 13.53
CA GLU A 123 -16.30 2.83 14.82
C GLU A 123 -17.24 1.71 15.29
N ALA A 124 -18.56 1.92 15.20
CA ALA A 124 -19.54 0.90 15.55
C ALA A 124 -19.47 -0.34 14.65
N ALA A 125 -19.33 -0.13 13.34
CA ALA A 125 -19.17 -1.23 12.37
C ALA A 125 -17.88 -2.01 12.60
N TRP A 126 -16.80 -1.31 12.95
CA TRP A 126 -15.52 -1.94 13.33
C TRP A 126 -15.66 -2.76 14.61
N GLY A 127 -16.31 -2.23 15.64
CA GLY A 127 -16.61 -2.95 16.87
C GLY A 127 -17.42 -4.21 16.61
N ALA A 128 -18.50 -4.11 15.83
CA ALA A 128 -19.33 -5.27 15.48
C ALA A 128 -18.57 -6.33 14.67
N ALA A 129 -17.72 -5.91 13.72
CA ALA A 129 -16.88 -6.83 12.95
C ALA A 129 -15.82 -7.51 13.83
N TRP A 130 -15.23 -6.77 14.77
CA TRP A 130 -14.27 -7.29 15.73
C TRP A 130 -14.92 -8.30 16.68
N ASP A 131 -16.08 -7.97 17.24
CA ASP A 131 -16.86 -8.86 18.11
C ASP A 131 -17.24 -10.15 17.37
N ALA A 132 -17.73 -10.03 16.13
CA ALA A 132 -18.06 -11.20 15.32
C ALA A 132 -16.84 -12.08 14.99
N ALA A 133 -15.69 -11.46 14.67
CA ALA A 133 -14.45 -12.20 14.44
C ALA A 133 -13.95 -12.87 15.72
N TRP A 134 -14.09 -12.21 16.87
CA TRP A 134 -13.72 -12.73 18.18
C TRP A 134 -14.62 -13.90 18.58
N ASP A 135 -15.93 -13.78 18.42
CA ASP A 135 -16.90 -14.85 18.66
C ASP A 135 -16.62 -16.07 17.77
N ALA A 136 -16.37 -15.85 16.48
CA ALA A 136 -16.02 -16.94 15.56
C ALA A 136 -14.70 -17.63 15.94
N ALA A 137 -13.69 -16.86 16.35
CA ALA A 137 -12.42 -17.41 16.84
C ALA A 137 -12.60 -18.17 18.15
N TRP A 138 -13.44 -17.67 19.05
CA TRP A 138 -13.75 -18.28 20.33
C TRP A 138 -14.53 -19.59 20.16
N GLU A 139 -15.56 -19.60 19.32
CA GLU A 139 -16.30 -20.81 18.93
C GLU A 139 -15.38 -21.85 18.30
N ALA A 140 -14.53 -21.45 17.34
CA ALA A 140 -13.56 -22.35 16.72
C ALA A 140 -12.55 -22.91 17.73
N ALA A 141 -12.06 -22.08 18.67
CA ALA A 141 -11.18 -22.53 19.73
C ALA A 141 -11.90 -23.48 20.71
N TRP A 142 -13.16 -23.20 21.03
CA TRP A 142 -13.98 -24.02 21.92
C TRP A 142 -14.30 -25.37 21.27
N ASP A 143 -14.70 -25.38 20.01
CA ASP A 143 -14.91 -26.59 19.21
C ASP A 143 -13.63 -27.40 19.08
N ALA A 144 -12.49 -26.76 18.79
CA ALA A 144 -11.19 -27.43 18.76
C ALA A 144 -10.82 -28.03 20.12
N THR A 145 -11.08 -27.31 21.22
CA THR A 145 -10.83 -27.80 22.58
C THR A 145 -11.75 -28.98 22.92
N TRP A 146 -13.01 -28.91 22.50
CA TRP A 146 -14.00 -29.96 22.75
C TRP A 146 -13.77 -31.19 21.88
N GLU A 147 -13.38 -31.02 20.61
CA GLU A 147 -12.94 -32.10 19.73
C GLU A 147 -11.58 -32.67 20.17
N ALA A 148 -10.68 -31.87 20.74
CA ALA A 148 -9.46 -32.37 21.36
C ALA A 148 -9.76 -33.17 22.63
N ALA A 149 -10.69 -32.72 23.48
CA ALA A 149 -11.12 -33.45 24.68
C ALA A 149 -11.86 -34.75 24.33
N ARG A 150 -12.80 -34.70 23.38
CA ARG A 150 -13.46 -35.89 22.81
C ARG A 150 -12.46 -36.78 22.09
N GLY A 151 -11.49 -36.20 21.40
CA GLY A 151 -10.42 -36.86 20.68
C GLY A 151 -9.42 -37.53 21.60
N ALA A 152 -9.13 -36.96 22.76
CA ALA A 152 -8.33 -37.56 23.83
C ALA A 152 -9.10 -38.67 24.55
N ALA A 153 -10.40 -38.49 24.80
CA ALA A 153 -11.25 -39.54 25.37
C ALA A 153 -11.43 -40.72 24.40
N ARG A 154 -11.72 -40.43 23.13
CA ARG A 154 -11.77 -41.43 22.04
C ARG A 154 -10.39 -41.95 21.69
N GLY A 155 -9.32 -41.18 21.90
CA GLY A 155 -7.91 -41.52 21.65
C GLY A 155 -7.29 -42.35 22.77
N ALA A 156 -7.77 -42.25 24.00
CA ALA A 156 -7.53 -43.25 25.03
C ALA A 156 -8.20 -44.58 24.64
N ALA A 157 -9.38 -44.53 23.99
CA ALA A 157 -10.09 -45.70 23.48
C ALA A 157 -9.56 -46.22 22.11
N ARG A 158 -8.96 -45.36 21.29
CA ARG A 158 -8.45 -45.64 19.92
C ARG A 158 -6.93 -45.65 19.82
N GLY A 159 -6.17 -45.23 20.83
CA GLY A 159 -4.70 -45.31 20.89
C GLY A 159 -4.24 -46.75 20.83
N ALA A 160 -5.06 -47.68 21.33
CA ALA A 160 -4.93 -49.11 21.08
C ALA A 160 -5.15 -49.53 19.60
N ALA A 161 -5.64 -48.65 18.73
CA ALA A 161 -6.02 -48.93 17.34
C ALA A 161 -5.43 -47.97 16.28
N ARG A 162 -4.82 -46.83 16.68
CA ARG A 162 -4.42 -45.73 15.79
C ARG A 162 -2.90 -45.52 15.68
N ASP A 163 -2.07 -46.22 16.46
CA ASP A 163 -0.63 -46.35 16.14
C ASP A 163 -0.42 -46.91 14.72
N ALA A 164 -1.38 -47.70 14.22
CA ALA A 164 -1.38 -48.27 12.88
C ALA A 164 -1.76 -47.30 11.74
N ALA A 165 -2.31 -46.12 12.02
CA ALA A 165 -2.78 -45.16 11.00
C ALA A 165 -1.98 -43.84 10.99
N TRP A 166 -1.14 -43.61 12.00
CA TRP A 166 -0.35 -42.39 12.20
C TRP A 166 0.75 -42.19 11.15
N GLU A 167 1.27 -43.27 10.58
CA GLU A 167 2.26 -43.24 9.48
C GLU A 167 1.69 -42.72 8.14
N ALA A 168 0.37 -42.72 7.94
CA ALA A 168 -0.24 -42.39 6.65
C ALA A 168 -0.64 -40.91 6.47
N ALA A 169 -0.79 -40.14 7.57
CA ALA A 169 -1.40 -38.82 7.52
C ALA A 169 -0.41 -37.64 7.53
N LEU A 170 0.86 -37.88 7.90
CA LEU A 170 1.93 -36.86 7.91
C LEU A 170 2.31 -36.34 6.50
N GLY A 171 1.78 -36.95 5.43
CA GLY A 171 2.03 -36.57 4.05
C GLY A 171 1.09 -35.52 3.45
N LEU A 172 0.04 -35.08 4.15
CA LEU A 172 -0.95 -34.16 3.57
C LEU A 172 -1.10 -32.87 4.36
N THR A 173 -0.41 -31.86 3.81
CA THR A 173 -0.95 -30.52 3.56
C THR A 173 -1.05 -29.54 4.73
N VAL A 174 0.11 -28.91 4.98
CA VAL A 174 0.20 -27.47 5.23
C VAL A 174 -0.35 -26.73 3.99
N ARG A 175 -1.29 -25.80 4.17
CA ARG A 175 -1.71 -24.88 3.09
C ARG A 175 -2.03 -23.48 3.61
N ASP A 176 -1.10 -22.59 3.29
CA ASP A 176 -1.18 -21.20 2.86
C ASP A 176 -1.89 -20.11 3.67
N LEU A 177 -1.12 -19.03 3.77
CA LEU A 177 -1.39 -17.71 4.31
C LEU A 177 -2.57 -17.02 3.60
N ILE A 178 -3.52 -16.63 4.44
CA ILE A 178 -4.67 -15.72 4.28
C ILE A 178 -5.74 -16.02 3.22
N SER A 179 -6.96 -16.29 3.69
CA SER A 179 -8.15 -16.57 2.88
C SER A 179 -8.89 -15.30 2.44
N ALA A 180 -9.78 -15.45 1.45
CA ALA A 180 -10.69 -14.38 1.03
C ALA A 180 -11.50 -13.79 2.19
N ASP A 181 -11.86 -14.62 3.17
CA ASP A 181 -12.62 -14.19 4.35
C ASP A 181 -11.81 -13.22 5.22
N GLN A 182 -10.49 -13.42 5.35
CA GLN A 182 -9.62 -12.51 6.09
C GLN A 182 -9.45 -11.15 5.38
N HIS A 183 -9.53 -11.11 4.05
CA HIS A 183 -9.58 -9.87 3.26
C HIS A 183 -10.92 -9.14 3.42
N ASP A 184 -12.04 -9.87 3.50
CA ASP A 184 -13.36 -9.28 3.68
C ASP A 184 -13.60 -8.75 5.09
N VAL A 185 -13.03 -9.37 6.14
CA VAL A 185 -13.01 -8.81 7.50
C VAL A 185 -12.29 -7.46 7.54
N LEU A 186 -11.15 -7.32 6.85
CA LEU A 186 -10.36 -6.09 6.86
C LEU A 186 -10.99 -4.94 6.07
N THR A 187 -11.80 -5.24 5.06
CA THR A 187 -12.38 -4.23 4.16
C THR A 187 -13.87 -3.98 4.37
N GLY A 188 -14.57 -4.87 5.09
CA GLY A 188 -16.00 -4.82 5.37
C GLY A 188 -16.49 -3.53 6.03
N PRO A 189 -15.87 -3.04 7.12
CA PRO A 189 -16.31 -1.81 7.79
C PRO A 189 -16.27 -0.57 6.89
N PHE A 190 -15.27 -0.49 6.00
CA PHE A 190 -15.17 0.61 5.03
C PHE A 190 -16.25 0.50 3.95
N ARG A 191 -16.55 -0.71 3.46
CA ARG A 191 -17.61 -0.95 2.46
C ARG A 191 -19.01 -0.67 3.02
N SER A 192 -19.27 -0.97 4.29
CA SER A 192 -20.60 -0.74 4.88
C SER A 192 -20.93 0.74 5.05
N VAL A 193 -19.93 1.57 5.34
CA VAL A 193 -20.12 3.01 5.56
C VAL A 193 -20.02 3.80 4.26
N PHE A 194 -19.02 3.50 3.42
CA PHE A 194 -18.76 4.28 2.20
C PHE A 194 -19.29 3.64 0.90
N GLY A 195 -19.79 2.42 0.98
CA GLY A 195 -20.12 1.60 -0.19
C GLY A 195 -18.90 0.93 -0.82
N ASP A 196 -19.12 0.14 -1.87
CA ASP A 196 -18.01 -0.44 -2.65
C ASP A 196 -17.28 0.64 -3.45
N PRO A 197 -15.93 0.56 -3.55
CA PRO A 197 -15.21 1.40 -4.49
C PRO A 197 -15.72 1.12 -5.91
N PRO A 198 -15.99 2.15 -6.73
CA PRO A 198 -16.48 1.97 -8.08
C PRO A 198 -15.46 1.18 -8.92
N LYS A 199 -15.95 0.29 -9.79
CA LYS A 199 -15.07 -0.42 -10.73
C LYS A 199 -14.49 0.56 -11.75
N PHE A 200 -13.27 1.04 -11.51
CA PHE A 200 -12.59 1.94 -12.42
C PHE A 200 -12.24 1.22 -13.74
N ARG A 201 -12.88 1.62 -14.85
CA ARG A 201 -12.55 1.11 -16.20
C ARG A 201 -11.61 2.08 -16.92
N GLY A 202 -10.48 1.58 -17.41
CA GLY A 202 -9.54 2.31 -18.28
C GLY A 202 -8.44 3.11 -17.56
N GLY A 203 -7.23 3.12 -18.15
CA GLY A 203 -6.05 3.85 -17.65
C GLY A 203 -5.37 3.17 -16.47
N GLY A 204 -4.94 1.91 -16.67
CA GLY A 204 -4.32 1.07 -15.64
C GLY A 204 -3.03 1.63 -15.07
N TYR A 205 -2.68 1.19 -13.87
CA TYR A 205 -1.37 1.44 -13.29
C TYR A 205 -0.30 0.85 -14.23
N PRO A 206 0.63 1.64 -14.76
CA PRO A 206 1.56 1.07 -15.72
C PRO A 206 2.53 0.12 -15.00
N GLU A 207 2.86 -1.01 -15.63
CA GLU A 207 3.89 -1.92 -15.13
C GLU A 207 5.26 -1.26 -15.35
N TRP A 208 5.93 -0.88 -14.25
CA TRP A 208 7.24 -0.24 -14.30
C TRP A 208 8.31 -1.28 -14.00
N GLN A 209 9.29 -1.41 -14.89
CA GLN A 209 10.45 -2.27 -14.66
C GLN A 209 11.30 -1.67 -13.53
N SER A 210 11.40 -2.42 -12.42
CA SER A 210 12.33 -2.18 -11.31
C SER A 210 13.79 -2.29 -11.76
#